data_AF-A0A8T6RZE7-F1
#
_entry.id   AF-A0A8T6RZE7-F1
#
_cell.length_a   1.000
_cell.length_b   1.000
_cell.length_c   1.000
_cell.angle_alpha   90.00
_cell.angle_beta   90.00
_cell.angle_gamma   90.00
#
_symmetry.space_group_name_H-M   'P 1'
#
loop_
_entity.id
_entity.type
_entity.pdbx_description
1 polymer ?
#
loop_
_entity_poly.entity_id
_entity_poly.type
_entity_poly.pdbx_seq_one_letter_code
_entity_poly.pdbx_strand_id
1 'polypeptide(L)'
;MLLLVSMALMVSSVDDGEVRSVADGDNSYMDDALYLGSGECADCHEDQGDRWYTTPHAGAFGPATEETVVGDWTAEPEIEVAPGVNVSPTLIENATGFFMDLDGEGTHVYQVTHVQGAGKWLQVYLTEHGNSR
;
A
#
# COMPACT_ATOMS: atom_id res chain seq x y z
N MET A 1 12.97 -59.64 -2.41
CA MET A 1 14.02 -58.72 -2.89
C MET A 1 13.34 -57.40 -3.20
N LEU A 2 13.15 -56.55 -2.17
CA LEU A 2 12.52 -55.24 -2.34
C LEU A 2 13.57 -54.29 -2.94
N LEU A 3 13.28 -53.77 -4.13
CA LEU A 3 14.04 -52.71 -4.77
C LEU A 3 13.75 -51.39 -4.06
N LEU A 4 14.74 -50.91 -3.31
CA LEU A 4 14.81 -49.54 -2.82
C LEU A 4 15.02 -48.61 -4.03
N VAL A 5 13.98 -47.86 -4.40
CA VAL A 5 14.15 -46.71 -5.30
C VAL A 5 14.54 -45.51 -4.42
N SER A 6 15.84 -45.26 -4.32
CA SER A 6 16.39 -44.03 -3.76
C SER A 6 15.95 -42.85 -4.63
N MET A 7 15.01 -42.05 -4.12
CA MET A 7 14.68 -40.75 -4.68
C MET A 7 15.79 -39.78 -4.27
N ALA A 8 16.76 -39.58 -5.16
CA ALA A 8 17.78 -38.54 -4.99
C ALA A 8 17.11 -37.17 -5.10
N LEU A 9 16.98 -36.48 -3.96
CA LEU A 9 16.74 -35.04 -3.91
C LEU A 9 17.92 -34.33 -4.57
N MET A 10 17.73 -33.85 -5.79
CA MET A 10 18.62 -32.84 -6.37
C MET A 10 18.30 -31.49 -5.73
N VAL A 11 18.95 -31.19 -4.62
CA VAL A 11 19.16 -29.80 -4.19
C VAL A 11 20.23 -29.23 -5.11
N SER A 12 19.81 -28.57 -6.19
CA SER A 12 20.72 -27.79 -7.04
C SER A 12 20.86 -26.38 -6.48
N SER A 13 22.09 -26.07 -6.07
CA SER A 13 22.69 -24.77 -5.76
C SER A 13 21.95 -23.89 -4.74
N VAL A 14 22.36 -24.03 -3.47
CA VAL A 14 22.56 -22.84 -2.63
C VAL A 14 23.68 -22.06 -3.30
N ASP A 15 23.34 -20.91 -3.89
CA ASP A 15 24.33 -19.90 -4.25
C ASP A 15 24.91 -19.41 -2.92
N ASP A 16 26.22 -19.57 -2.69
CA ASP A 16 26.91 -19.17 -1.45
C ASP A 16 27.06 -17.64 -1.34
N GLY A 17 26.05 -16.91 -1.84
CA GLY A 17 25.86 -15.46 -1.88
C GLY A 17 27.06 -14.67 -1.39
N GLU A 18 28.14 -14.64 -2.19
CA GLU A 18 29.08 -13.54 -2.10
C GLU A 18 28.29 -12.32 -2.54
N VAL A 19 27.78 -11.59 -1.55
CA VAL A 19 27.25 -10.24 -1.73
C VAL A 19 28.44 -9.42 -2.22
N ARG A 20 28.61 -9.35 -3.53
CA ARG A 20 29.52 -8.40 -4.15
C ARG A 20 28.99 -7.03 -3.74
N SER A 21 29.68 -6.40 -2.79
CA SER A 21 29.51 -4.97 -2.58
C SER A 21 29.80 -4.33 -3.93
N VAL A 22 28.75 -3.83 -4.57
CA VAL A 22 28.92 -2.89 -5.67
C VAL A 22 29.58 -1.68 -5.01
N ALA A 23 30.90 -1.63 -5.09
CA ALA A 23 31.70 -0.53 -4.58
C ALA A 23 31.09 0.77 -5.11
N ASP A 24 30.67 1.64 -4.19
CA ASP A 24 30.23 3.03 -4.40
C ASP A 24 29.96 3.36 -5.86
N GLY A 25 28.88 2.78 -6.40
CA GLY A 25 28.35 3.21 -7.68
C GLY A 25 27.89 4.65 -7.48
N ASP A 26 28.47 5.56 -8.24
CA ASP A 26 28.00 6.93 -8.35
C ASP A 26 26.47 6.92 -8.62
N ASN A 27 25.68 7.14 -7.57
CA ASN A 27 24.22 7.14 -7.62
C ASN A 27 23.68 8.43 -8.28
N SER A 28 24.55 9.26 -8.87
CA SER A 28 24.16 10.44 -9.65
C SER A 28 23.16 10.10 -10.77
N TYR A 29 23.16 8.87 -11.29
CA TYR A 29 22.18 8.41 -12.29
C TYR A 29 20.74 8.28 -11.75
N MET A 30 20.55 8.18 -10.43
CA MET A 30 19.22 8.16 -9.81
C MET A 30 18.70 9.57 -9.49
N ASP A 31 19.57 10.57 -9.34
CA ASP A 31 19.15 11.96 -9.05
C ASP A 31 18.42 12.62 -10.24
N ASP A 32 18.71 12.18 -11.47
CA ASP A 32 18.05 12.66 -12.70
C ASP A 32 16.88 11.76 -13.18
N ALA A 33 16.62 10.64 -12.48
CA ALA A 33 15.57 9.72 -12.90
C ALA A 33 14.18 10.27 -12.54
N LEU A 34 13.45 10.75 -13.55
CA LEU A 34 12.08 11.24 -13.39
C LEU A 34 11.07 10.09 -13.44
N TYR A 35 10.14 10.06 -12.49
CA TYR A 35 9.00 9.17 -12.55
C TYR A 35 7.97 9.70 -13.56
N LEU A 36 7.83 9.00 -14.67
CA LEU A 36 6.94 9.38 -15.78
C LEU A 36 5.48 8.88 -15.60
N GLY A 37 5.23 8.07 -14.58
CA GLY A 37 3.95 7.38 -14.41
C GLY A 37 3.89 6.06 -15.17
N SER A 38 3.05 5.13 -14.70
CA SER A 38 2.88 3.81 -15.32
C SER A 38 2.27 3.86 -16.72
N GLY A 39 1.51 4.92 -17.05
CA GLY A 39 0.87 5.11 -18.35
C GLY A 39 1.88 5.22 -19.50
N GLU A 40 2.92 6.03 -19.31
CA GLU A 40 3.99 6.23 -20.31
C GLU A 40 4.70 4.92 -20.67
N CYS A 41 4.84 4.01 -19.69
CA CYS A 41 5.36 2.66 -19.94
C CYS A 41 4.35 1.77 -20.66
N ALA A 42 3.07 1.83 -20.27
CA ALA A 42 2.00 1.01 -20.81
C ALA A 42 1.71 1.32 -22.29
N ASP A 43 1.98 2.54 -22.75
CA ASP A 43 1.79 2.93 -24.16
C ASP A 43 2.65 2.12 -25.13
N CYS A 44 3.85 1.68 -24.71
CA CYS A 44 4.70 0.78 -25.50
C CYS A 44 4.63 -0.68 -25.03
N HIS A 45 4.14 -0.92 -23.82
CA HIS A 45 4.05 -2.23 -23.17
C HIS A 45 2.61 -2.56 -22.79
N GLU A 46 1.70 -2.45 -23.76
CA GLU A 46 0.25 -2.59 -23.57
C GLU A 46 -0.11 -3.90 -22.86
N ASP A 47 0.44 -5.01 -23.35
CA ASP A 47 0.24 -6.36 -22.82
C ASP A 47 0.60 -6.51 -21.32
N GLN A 48 1.65 -5.81 -20.88
CA GLN A 48 2.10 -5.80 -19.49
C GLN A 48 1.28 -4.80 -18.68
N GLY A 49 0.98 -3.64 -19.25
CA GLY A 49 0.11 -2.62 -18.66
C GLY A 49 -1.26 -3.20 -18.32
N ASP A 50 -1.94 -3.80 -19.30
CA ASP A 50 -3.25 -4.42 -19.15
C ASP A 50 -3.27 -5.45 -18.03
N ARG A 51 -2.26 -6.34 -17.99
CA ARG A 51 -2.15 -7.34 -16.91
C ARG A 51 -1.90 -6.68 -15.56
N TRP A 52 -1.00 -5.71 -15.50
CA TRP A 52 -0.63 -5.03 -14.26
C TRP A 52 -1.78 -4.23 -13.65
N TYR A 53 -2.55 -3.49 -14.46
CA TYR A 53 -3.69 -2.69 -14.00
C TYR A 53 -4.79 -3.53 -13.33
N THR A 54 -4.88 -4.82 -13.66
CA THR A 54 -5.83 -5.73 -12.99
C THR A 54 -5.34 -6.25 -11.63
N THR A 55 -4.06 -6.05 -11.31
CA THR A 55 -3.48 -6.54 -10.05
C THR A 55 -3.81 -5.62 -8.88
N PRO A 56 -3.81 -6.14 -7.63
CA PRO A 56 -3.93 -5.30 -6.44
C PRO A 56 -2.83 -4.23 -6.33
N HIS A 57 -1.66 -4.43 -6.95
CA HIS A 57 -0.57 -3.45 -6.91
C HIS A 57 -0.94 -2.13 -7.59
N ALA A 58 -1.65 -2.17 -8.72
CA ALA A 58 -2.06 -0.96 -9.42
C ALA A 58 -3.03 -0.08 -8.60
N GLY A 59 -3.82 -0.70 -7.72
CA GLY A 59 -4.70 -0.02 -6.76
C GLY A 59 -4.17 -0.02 -5.32
N ALA A 60 -2.89 -0.31 -5.11
CA ALA A 60 -2.34 -0.43 -3.76
C ALA A 60 -2.32 0.91 -3.03
N PHE A 61 -2.27 2.02 -3.76
CA PHE A 61 -2.22 3.36 -3.22
C PHE A 61 -2.85 4.35 -4.20
N GLY A 62 -3.60 5.32 -3.70
CA GLY A 62 -4.19 6.35 -4.53
C GLY A 62 -4.75 7.52 -3.72
N PRO A 63 -5.13 8.62 -4.39
CA PRO A 63 -5.78 9.75 -3.73
C PRO A 63 -7.12 9.33 -3.14
N ALA A 64 -7.56 10.01 -2.08
CA ALA A 64 -8.88 9.82 -1.51
C ALA A 64 -9.96 10.43 -2.42
N THR A 65 -10.84 9.59 -2.96
CA THR A 65 -11.99 9.92 -3.80
C THR A 65 -13.16 9.01 -3.43
N GLU A 66 -14.36 9.31 -3.91
CA GLU A 66 -15.54 8.44 -3.73
C GLU A 66 -15.30 7.00 -4.23
N GLU A 67 -14.47 6.82 -5.26
CA GLU A 67 -14.15 5.51 -5.83
C GLU A 67 -13.09 4.76 -5.01
N THR A 68 -12.25 5.48 -4.26
CA THR A 68 -11.13 4.89 -3.52
C THR A 68 -11.38 4.76 -2.03
N VAL A 69 -12.30 5.52 -1.45
CA VAL A 69 -12.75 5.42 -0.05
C VAL A 69 -14.01 4.57 0.00
N VAL A 70 -13.85 3.26 0.17
CA VAL A 70 -14.95 2.27 0.04
C VAL A 70 -15.18 1.44 1.30
N GLY A 71 -14.54 1.81 2.42
CA GLY A 71 -14.77 1.16 3.71
C GLY A 71 -16.23 1.30 4.19
N ASP A 72 -16.73 0.26 4.85
CA ASP A 72 -18.04 0.32 5.50
C ASP A 72 -17.93 1.00 6.87
N TRP A 73 -18.45 2.22 6.95
CA TRP A 73 -18.47 3.03 8.17
C TRP A 73 -19.81 2.95 8.92
N THR A 74 -20.76 2.14 8.46
CA THR A 74 -22.06 1.95 9.13
C THR A 74 -21.98 1.00 10.33
N ALA A 75 -20.91 0.20 10.41
CA ALA A 75 -20.69 -0.78 11.46
C ALA A 75 -20.01 -0.21 12.72
N GLU A 76 -19.73 1.10 12.76
CA GLU A 76 -19.10 1.81 13.89
C GLU A 76 -17.84 1.09 14.40
N PRO A 77 -16.72 1.15 13.64
CA PRO A 77 -15.52 0.40 13.99
C PRO A 77 -14.98 0.82 15.37
N GLU A 78 -14.44 -0.15 16.11
CA GLU A 78 -13.76 0.08 17.39
C GLU A 78 -12.29 -0.30 17.25
N ILE A 79 -11.39 0.60 17.62
CA ILE A 79 -9.94 0.36 17.59
C ILE A 79 -9.34 0.63 18.98
N GLU A 80 -8.44 -0.24 19.41
CA GLU A 80 -7.65 -0.05 20.63
C GLU A 80 -6.41 0.79 20.31
N VAL A 81 -6.35 2.01 20.82
CA VAL A 81 -5.22 2.95 20.59
C VAL A 81 -4.16 2.88 21.68
N ALA A 82 -4.52 2.35 22.85
CA ALA A 82 -3.63 2.02 23.96
C ALA A 82 -4.28 0.93 24.83
N PRO A 83 -3.53 0.22 25.69
CA PRO A 83 -4.09 -0.86 26.51
C PRO A 83 -5.35 -0.44 27.29
N GLY A 84 -6.50 -1.00 26.94
CA GLY A 84 -7.81 -0.71 27.53
C GLY A 84 -8.44 0.62 27.10
N VAL A 85 -7.89 1.30 26.09
CA VAL A 85 -8.41 2.55 25.53
C VAL A 85 -8.88 2.27 24.11
N ASN A 86 -10.19 2.16 23.96
CA ASN A 86 -10.86 2.03 22.68
C ASN A 86 -11.42 3.38 22.24
N VAL A 87 -11.37 3.63 20.94
CA VAL A 87 -12.03 4.74 20.28
C VAL A 87 -12.83 4.21 19.09
N SER A 88 -13.84 4.97 18.68
CA SER A 88 -14.67 4.66 17.51
C SER A 88 -14.50 5.72 16.44
N PRO A 89 -13.54 5.56 15.52
CA PRO A 89 -13.30 6.54 14.49
C PRO A 89 -14.49 6.67 13.55
N THR A 90 -14.74 7.89 13.07
CA THR A 90 -15.81 8.19 12.12
C THR A 90 -15.23 8.81 10.84
N LEU A 91 -15.68 8.34 9.69
CA LEU A 91 -15.41 9.00 8.41
C LEU A 91 -16.45 10.10 8.18
N ILE A 92 -15.95 11.31 7.95
CA ILE A 92 -16.74 12.48 7.57
C ILE A 92 -16.49 12.78 6.09
N GLU A 93 -17.56 12.81 5.30
CA GLU A 93 -17.52 13.22 3.90
C GLU A 93 -18.22 14.57 3.75
N ASN A 94 -17.58 15.51 3.05
CA ASN A 94 -18.18 16.81 2.73
C ASN A 94 -17.65 17.36 1.39
N ALA A 95 -18.12 18.54 0.99
CA ALA A 95 -17.77 19.16 -0.30
C ALA A 95 -16.27 19.43 -0.52
N THR A 96 -15.45 19.39 0.54
CA THR A 96 -14.00 19.61 0.47
C THR A 96 -13.18 18.32 0.51
N GLY A 97 -13.83 17.17 0.70
CA GLY A 97 -13.20 15.85 0.68
C GLY A 97 -13.56 14.99 1.89
N PHE A 98 -12.66 14.05 2.19
CA PHE A 98 -12.81 13.06 3.26
C PHE A 98 -11.99 13.43 4.48
N PHE A 99 -12.54 13.21 5.66
CA PHE A 99 -11.91 13.49 6.94
C PHE A 99 -12.10 12.31 7.89
N MET A 100 -11.08 12.03 8.68
CA MET A 100 -11.12 11.03 9.73
C MET A 100 -11.23 11.74 11.08
N ASP A 101 -12.32 11.51 11.79
CA ASP A 101 -12.43 11.80 13.21
C ASP A 101 -11.94 10.57 13.99
N LEU A 102 -10.78 10.68 14.64
CA LEU A 102 -10.15 9.54 15.30
C LEU A 102 -10.83 9.14 16.62
N ASP A 103 -11.54 10.06 17.27
CA ASP A 103 -12.20 9.82 18.56
C ASP A 103 -13.73 9.75 18.47
N GLY A 104 -14.32 10.24 17.37
CA GLY A 104 -15.77 10.29 17.19
C GLY A 104 -16.44 11.41 17.99
N GLU A 105 -15.65 12.27 18.64
CA GLU A 105 -16.08 13.42 19.43
C GLU A 105 -15.80 14.75 18.71
N GLY A 106 -15.18 14.70 17.52
CA GLY A 106 -14.83 15.85 16.69
C GLY A 106 -13.60 16.60 17.16
N THR A 107 -12.80 16.04 18.10
CA THR A 107 -11.61 16.74 18.62
C THR A 107 -10.33 16.45 17.84
N HIS A 108 -10.24 15.27 17.22
CA HIS A 108 -9.09 14.86 16.42
C HIS A 108 -9.50 14.54 14.97
N VAL A 109 -9.84 15.59 14.22
CA VAL A 109 -10.31 15.49 12.83
C VAL A 109 -9.18 15.86 11.86
N TYR A 110 -8.83 14.93 10.97
CA TYR A 110 -7.75 15.10 10.00
C TYR A 110 -8.23 14.79 8.59
N GLN A 111 -7.76 15.55 7.59
CA GLN A 111 -8.08 15.28 6.20
C GLN A 111 -7.44 13.96 5.76
N VAL A 112 -8.23 13.09 5.14
CA VAL A 112 -7.75 11.89 4.46
C VAL A 112 -7.33 12.31 3.05
N THR A 113 -6.03 12.21 2.76
CA THR A 113 -5.50 12.62 1.44
C THR A 113 -5.32 11.44 0.51
N HIS A 114 -4.99 10.27 1.06
CA HIS A 114 -4.71 9.06 0.29
C HIS A 114 -5.24 7.82 1.00
N VAL A 115 -5.41 6.76 0.21
CA VAL A 115 -5.86 5.45 0.67
C VAL A 115 -4.89 4.38 0.18
N GLN A 116 -4.34 3.60 1.11
CA GLN A 116 -3.73 2.33 0.78
C GLN A 116 -4.82 1.27 0.62
N GLY A 117 -4.75 0.47 -0.44
CA GLY A 117 -5.86 -0.40 -0.85
C GLY A 117 -7.00 0.39 -1.50
N ALA A 118 -6.67 1.41 -2.30
CA ALA A 118 -7.62 2.26 -3.00
C ALA A 118 -8.63 1.44 -3.82
N GLY A 119 -9.92 1.60 -3.51
CA GLY A 119 -11.01 0.87 -4.18
C GLY A 119 -11.04 -0.64 -3.87
N LYS A 120 -10.41 -1.09 -2.78
CA LYS A 120 -10.39 -2.47 -2.30
C LYS A 120 -10.97 -2.54 -0.88
N TRP A 121 -11.34 -3.74 -0.45
CA TRP A 121 -12.05 -3.96 0.82
C TRP A 121 -11.18 -3.80 2.08
N LEU A 122 -9.87 -3.96 1.98
CA LEU A 122 -8.93 -3.70 3.07
C LEU A 122 -8.24 -2.37 2.80
N GLN A 123 -8.48 -1.38 3.67
CA GLN A 123 -8.02 -0.02 3.46
C GLN A 123 -7.28 0.54 4.68
N VAL A 124 -6.25 1.35 4.40
CA VAL A 124 -5.62 2.22 5.39
C VAL A 124 -5.75 3.65 4.89
N TYR A 125 -6.29 4.53 5.72
CA TYR A 125 -6.51 5.92 5.39
C TYR A 125 -5.34 6.76 5.87
N LEU A 126 -4.70 7.46 4.95
CA LEU A 126 -3.58 8.33 5.27
C LEU A 126 -4.10 9.74 5.52
N THR A 127 -3.92 10.19 6.75
CA THR A 127 -4.33 11.51 7.19
C THR A 127 -3.18 12.51 7.11
N GLU A 128 -3.47 13.75 6.75
CA GLU A 128 -2.52 14.84 6.92
C GLU A 128 -2.46 15.21 8.40
N HIS A 129 -1.31 15.01 9.04
CA HIS A 129 -1.07 15.53 10.38
C HIS A 129 -0.81 17.03 10.25
N GLY A 130 -1.81 17.85 10.55
CA GLY A 130 -1.60 19.29 10.70
C GLY A 130 -0.56 19.53 11.79
N ASN A 131 0.37 20.46 11.57
CA ASN A 131 1.38 20.84 12.56
C ASN A 131 0.71 21.02 13.94
N SER A 132 1.06 20.15 14.88
CA SER A 132 0.69 20.31 16.29
C SER A 132 1.03 21.74 16.71
N ARG A 133 0.00 22.50 17.08
CA ARG A 133 0.17 23.79 17.75
C ARG A 133 0.08 23.59 19.25
#